data_AF-B9URL7-F1
#
_entry.id   AF-B9URL7-F1
#
_cell.length_a   1.000
_cell.length_b   1.000
_cell.length_c   1.000
_cell.angle_alpha   90.00
_cell.angle_beta   90.00
_cell.angle_gamma   90.00
#
_symmetry.space_group_name_H-M   'P 1'
#
loop_
_entity.id
_entity.type
_entity.pdbx_description
1 polymer ?
#
loop_
_entity_poly.entity_id
_entity_poly.type
_entity_poly.pdbx_seq_one_letter_code
_entity_poly.pdbx_strand_id
1 'polypeptide(L)'
;MITFKKLTLLLSISCTVLAAPEGVREKDWWETGNFYQVYPRSFMGSDGDGVGDLKGITAKVGYLKEIGMDGVWLSPIFDSPMADFGYDISNLTKVFPQFGDLSSIDELVAECNKKDIKLILDFVPNHTSDQCEWFKKSIKRDPEYDNYYIWHPGKPNPDGGRNLPPTNWVSAFRSSAWEWNEERGEYYLHQFLAEQPDLNYRNPKVVETMKSVLRFWLSKGINGFRIDAVPYLFEVAPDANGNYPDEIETNACDDPLSQCYLYHDYTQNRPETFKMVTEWRATLEDYKNKNGGPTRVLMVEAYAPLTKVIQIYGQNGQLNGAQIPFNFEILNFLGATSNARNFKDIIDEYLSTIPEGATPNWVQGNHDQHRSASRLGSQKADAINMLLQVLPGAAVTYYGEELAMEDVFIPWSRTVDPQACTTNPNIFHAKSRDPARTPMIWNAQKNAGFSNANFTWLPTGPDYRKNNVDVQRSQRGSHLNIFKKLTQLRKQDILKYGTYDSYLANDDVLVIKREIKNNRTLIAVLNLGFTEQVVNLNLNERDWELPERMEVTTASVNAGMFEGQPIVTSEVYVAAGVGVVLDYQEGRQIPEPRGDDPGLYE
;
A
#
# COMPACT_ATOMS: atom_id res chain seq x y z
N MET A 1 -51.85 49.38 14.77
CA MET A 1 -51.30 48.24 15.54
C MET A 1 -51.26 47.05 14.60
N ILE A 2 -50.07 46.73 14.09
CA ILE A 2 -49.83 45.73 13.05
C ILE A 2 -49.29 44.47 13.73
N THR A 3 -49.99 43.35 13.54
CA THR A 3 -49.70 42.05 14.13
C THR A 3 -48.68 41.30 13.28
N PHE A 4 -47.48 41.07 13.80
CA PHE A 4 -46.44 40.24 13.17
C PHE A 4 -46.66 38.77 13.54
N LYS A 5 -46.97 37.92 12.55
CA LYS A 5 -46.80 36.46 12.63
C LYS A 5 -45.33 36.13 12.35
N LYS A 6 -44.62 35.55 13.33
CA LYS A 6 -43.32 34.90 13.11
C LYS A 6 -43.58 33.48 12.58
N LEU A 7 -43.06 33.21 11.38
CA LEU A 7 -43.00 31.87 10.78
C LEU A 7 -41.62 31.29 11.11
N THR A 8 -41.59 30.23 11.89
CA THR A 8 -40.36 29.48 12.22
C THR A 8 -40.11 28.47 11.10
N LEU A 9 -39.03 28.65 10.34
CA LEU A 9 -38.59 27.70 9.32
C LEU A 9 -37.70 26.64 10.00
N LEU A 10 -38.23 25.44 10.18
CA LEU A 10 -37.45 24.24 10.54
C LEU A 10 -36.77 23.72 9.26
N LEU A 11 -35.45 23.91 9.14
CA LEU A 11 -34.64 23.15 8.19
C LEU A 11 -34.51 21.71 8.72
N SER A 12 -35.21 20.78 8.08
CA SER A 12 -34.93 19.35 8.21
C SER A 12 -33.67 19.00 7.43
N ILE A 13 -32.55 18.80 8.13
CA ILE A 13 -31.40 18.08 7.58
C ILE A 13 -31.81 16.62 7.51
N SER A 14 -32.34 16.19 6.37
CA SER A 14 -32.61 14.78 6.12
C SER A 14 -31.28 14.10 5.79
N CYS A 15 -30.71 13.41 6.76
CA CYS A 15 -29.60 12.49 6.54
C CYS A 15 -30.16 11.27 5.81
N THR A 16 -30.15 11.29 4.48
CA THR A 16 -30.44 10.10 3.68
C THR A 16 -29.27 9.14 3.85
N VAL A 17 -29.44 8.16 4.74
CA VAL A 17 -28.65 6.93 4.71
C VAL A 17 -29.02 6.24 3.40
N LEU A 18 -28.16 6.31 2.40
CA LEU A 18 -28.30 5.55 1.15
C LEU A 18 -28.16 4.07 1.53
N ALA A 19 -29.29 3.38 1.62
CA ALA A 19 -29.30 1.93 1.71
C ALA A 19 -28.72 1.34 0.41
N ALA A 20 -28.06 0.20 0.48
CA ALA A 20 -27.61 -0.53 -0.70
C ALA A 20 -28.79 -0.74 -1.68
N PRO A 21 -28.56 -0.71 -3.00
CA PRO A 21 -29.61 -1.00 -3.99
C PRO A 21 -30.34 -2.31 -3.64
N GLU A 22 -31.66 -2.37 -3.84
CA GLU A 22 -32.46 -3.55 -3.47
C GLU A 22 -31.82 -4.85 -4.02
N GLY A 23 -31.55 -5.81 -3.13
CA GLY A 23 -30.93 -7.09 -3.47
C GLY A 23 -29.40 -7.12 -3.46
N VAL A 24 -28.71 -5.99 -3.21
CA VAL A 24 -27.24 -5.92 -3.13
C VAL A 24 -26.77 -5.98 -1.67
N ARG A 25 -25.79 -6.83 -1.37
CA ARG A 25 -25.17 -6.93 -0.04
C ARG A 25 -24.53 -5.60 0.34
N GLU A 26 -24.84 -5.10 1.53
CA GLU A 26 -24.11 -3.97 2.09
C GLU A 26 -22.63 -4.32 2.26
N LYS A 27 -21.77 -3.47 1.69
CA LYS A 27 -20.32 -3.64 1.76
C LYS A 27 -19.80 -3.12 3.08
N ASP A 28 -18.89 -3.87 3.66
CA ASP A 28 -18.12 -3.45 4.83
C ASP A 28 -17.13 -2.34 4.42
N TRP A 29 -16.64 -1.58 5.40
CA TRP A 29 -15.88 -0.34 5.17
C TRP A 29 -14.59 -0.56 4.36
N TRP A 30 -13.98 -1.74 4.48
CA TRP A 30 -12.72 -2.09 3.84
C TRP A 30 -12.89 -2.54 2.38
N GLU A 31 -14.08 -3.00 1.98
CA GLU A 31 -14.30 -3.60 0.65
C GLU A 31 -14.24 -2.56 -0.48
N THR A 32 -14.46 -1.30 -0.14
CA THR A 32 -14.37 -0.16 -1.08
C THR A 32 -13.51 0.98 -0.54
N GLY A 33 -12.77 0.72 0.54
CA GLY A 33 -12.02 1.73 1.27
C GLY A 33 -10.88 2.34 0.46
N ASN A 34 -10.64 3.64 0.71
CA ASN A 34 -9.41 4.32 0.34
C ASN A 34 -8.39 4.15 1.48
N PHE A 35 -7.32 3.41 1.21
CA PHE A 35 -6.24 3.15 2.17
C PHE A 35 -5.02 4.03 1.87
N TYR A 36 -4.37 4.54 2.92
CA TYR A 36 -3.18 5.39 2.79
C TYR A 36 -2.01 4.87 3.63
N GLN A 37 -0.85 4.67 3.00
CA GLN A 37 0.40 4.36 3.68
C GLN A 37 1.03 5.63 4.21
N VAL A 38 1.25 5.69 5.52
CA VAL A 38 2.11 6.68 6.13
C VAL A 38 3.45 6.02 6.42
N TYR A 39 4.55 6.60 5.92
CA TYR A 39 5.90 6.26 6.36
C TYR A 39 6.29 7.22 7.50
N PRO A 40 6.24 6.81 8.78
CA PRO A 40 6.26 7.73 9.92
C PRO A 40 7.45 8.68 9.91
N ARG A 41 8.65 8.15 9.62
CA ARG A 41 9.92 8.88 9.60
C ARG A 41 9.93 10.07 8.64
N SER A 42 9.07 10.09 7.62
CA SER A 42 9.03 11.13 6.57
C SER A 42 7.69 11.85 6.43
N PHE A 43 6.69 11.54 7.25
CA PHE A 43 5.38 12.14 7.07
C PHE A 43 5.29 13.54 7.68
N MET A 44 5.59 13.69 8.97
CA MET A 44 5.60 15.00 9.66
C MET A 44 6.39 14.91 10.97
N GLY A 45 7.37 15.79 11.16
CA GLY A 45 8.12 15.92 12.42
C GLY A 45 7.57 17.07 13.28
N SER A 46 7.46 16.84 14.58
CA SER A 46 6.82 17.78 15.52
C SER A 46 7.79 18.47 16.48
N ASP A 47 8.96 17.88 16.73
CA ASP A 47 9.90 18.33 17.78
C ASP A 47 11.18 19.00 17.24
N GLY A 48 11.40 18.95 15.93
CA GLY A 48 12.53 19.60 15.27
C GLY A 48 13.83 18.80 15.25
N ASP A 49 13.79 17.49 15.47
CA ASP A 49 14.96 16.61 15.34
C ASP A 49 15.29 16.20 13.88
N GLY A 50 14.36 16.47 12.95
CA GLY A 50 14.51 16.17 11.52
C GLY A 50 13.96 14.82 11.09
N VAL A 51 13.22 14.14 11.98
CA VAL A 51 12.51 12.87 11.77
C VAL A 51 11.02 13.07 12.04
N GLY A 52 10.18 12.31 11.34
CA GLY A 52 8.74 12.31 11.56
C GLY A 52 8.34 11.44 12.74
N ASP A 53 7.26 11.82 13.43
CA ASP A 53 6.82 11.23 14.69
C ASP A 53 5.28 11.11 14.78
N LEU A 54 4.77 10.40 15.79
CA LEU A 54 3.34 10.14 15.95
C LEU A 54 2.52 11.40 16.24
N LYS A 55 3.09 12.41 16.89
CA LYS A 55 2.40 13.69 17.15
C LYS A 55 2.26 14.49 15.86
N GLY A 56 3.29 14.49 15.01
CA GLY A 56 3.26 15.03 13.68
C GLY A 56 2.18 14.37 12.82
N ILE A 57 2.09 13.03 12.84
CA ILE A 57 1.01 12.30 12.15
C ILE A 57 -0.36 12.70 12.70
N THR A 58 -0.51 12.76 14.04
CA THR A 58 -1.76 13.17 14.71
C THR A 58 -2.22 14.55 14.23
N ALA A 59 -1.30 15.52 14.10
CA ALA A 59 -1.60 16.86 13.59
C ALA A 59 -2.06 16.87 12.12
N LYS A 60 -1.81 15.80 11.37
CA LYS A 60 -2.14 15.66 9.94
C LYS A 60 -3.30 14.70 9.67
N VAL A 61 -3.92 14.09 10.68
CA VAL A 61 -5.14 13.27 10.50
C VAL A 61 -6.26 14.06 9.82
N GLY A 62 -6.35 15.37 10.10
CA GLY A 62 -7.28 16.27 9.41
C GLY A 62 -7.05 16.33 7.89
N TYR A 63 -5.79 16.29 7.45
CA TYR A 63 -5.44 16.23 6.02
C TYR A 63 -5.83 14.88 5.41
N LEU A 64 -5.53 13.77 6.09
CA LEU A 64 -5.91 12.42 5.63
C LEU A 64 -7.44 12.31 5.42
N LYS A 65 -8.22 12.95 6.30
CA LYS A 65 -9.68 13.04 6.12
C LYS A 65 -10.07 13.95 4.95
N GLU A 66 -9.40 15.09 4.80
CA GLU A 66 -9.62 16.05 3.70
C GLU A 66 -9.44 15.38 2.33
N ILE A 67 -8.40 14.55 2.18
CA ILE A 67 -8.12 13.81 0.94
C ILE A 67 -8.97 12.56 0.75
N GLY A 68 -9.87 12.27 1.71
CA GLY A 68 -10.89 11.25 1.58
C GLY A 68 -10.49 9.84 2.02
N MET A 69 -9.44 9.68 2.83
CA MET A 69 -9.02 8.34 3.29
C MET A 69 -10.00 7.75 4.29
N ASP A 70 -10.16 6.43 4.23
CA ASP A 70 -11.02 5.62 5.10
C ASP A 70 -10.18 4.78 6.08
N GLY A 71 -9.05 4.25 5.61
CA GLY A 71 -8.05 3.53 6.40
C GLY A 71 -6.65 4.10 6.22
N VAL A 72 -5.87 4.14 7.28
CA VAL A 72 -4.48 4.60 7.27
C VAL A 72 -3.65 3.55 7.97
N TRP A 73 -2.58 3.09 7.31
CA TRP A 73 -1.60 2.23 7.97
C TRP A 73 -0.25 2.92 8.10
N LEU A 74 0.41 2.68 9.23
CA LEU A 74 1.74 3.17 9.52
C LEU A 74 2.73 2.05 9.22
N SER A 75 3.79 2.32 8.44
CA SER A 75 5.00 1.49 8.49
C SER A 75 5.51 1.37 9.96
N PRO A 76 6.33 0.36 10.29
CA PRO A 76 6.59 -0.02 11.68
C PRO A 76 7.01 1.13 12.58
N ILE A 77 6.34 1.19 13.74
CA ILE A 77 6.57 2.21 14.79
C ILE A 77 7.17 1.61 16.07
N PHE A 78 7.44 0.31 16.06
CA PHE A 78 7.82 -0.43 17.26
C PHE A 78 9.25 -0.14 17.67
N ASP A 79 9.57 -0.41 18.94
CA ASP A 79 10.91 -0.24 19.48
C ASP A 79 11.93 -1.10 18.70
N SER A 80 12.93 -0.45 18.12
CA SER A 80 13.83 -1.02 17.12
C SER A 80 15.21 -0.37 17.19
N PRO A 81 16.31 -1.14 17.05
CA PRO A 81 17.65 -0.58 16.87
C PRO A 81 17.85 0.22 15.57
N MET A 82 16.89 0.18 14.65
CA MET A 82 16.88 0.89 13.36
C MET A 82 17.87 0.35 12.33
N ALA A 83 18.28 -0.92 12.45
CA ALA A 83 19.10 -1.60 11.46
C ALA A 83 18.40 -1.69 10.09
N ASP A 84 17.06 -1.83 10.05
CA ASP A 84 16.22 -1.72 8.85
C ASP A 84 15.05 -0.77 9.09
N PHE A 85 15.35 0.38 9.70
CA PHE A 85 14.40 1.49 9.92
C PHE A 85 13.03 1.10 10.53
N GLY A 86 13.02 0.16 11.46
CA GLY A 86 11.83 -0.22 12.22
C GLY A 86 11.34 -1.65 11.96
N TYR A 87 11.86 -2.33 10.94
CA TYR A 87 11.54 -3.74 10.66
C TYR A 87 12.34 -4.71 11.55
N ASP A 88 13.47 -4.29 12.11
CA ASP A 88 14.23 -4.98 13.15
C ASP A 88 13.66 -4.68 14.57
N ILE A 89 12.57 -5.36 14.94
CA ILE A 89 11.81 -5.02 16.16
C ILE A 89 12.42 -5.67 17.41
N SER A 90 12.83 -4.87 18.39
CA SER A 90 13.34 -5.34 19.70
C SER A 90 12.25 -5.48 20.78
N ASN A 91 11.13 -4.74 20.65
CA ASN A 91 9.95 -4.92 21.50
C ASN A 91 8.65 -4.63 20.74
N LEU A 92 7.87 -5.67 20.48
CA LEU A 92 6.65 -5.60 19.67
C LEU A 92 5.45 -4.93 20.36
N THR A 93 5.58 -4.49 21.62
CA THR A 93 4.50 -3.85 22.40
C THR A 93 4.88 -2.45 22.90
N LYS A 94 6.01 -1.93 22.42
CA LYS A 94 6.48 -0.58 22.70
C LYS A 94 6.63 0.20 21.40
N VAL A 95 6.50 1.52 21.51
CA VAL A 95 6.77 2.47 20.43
C VAL A 95 8.24 2.87 20.49
N PHE A 96 8.89 3.03 19.34
CA PHE A 96 10.24 3.54 19.27
C PHE A 96 10.33 4.96 19.84
N PRO A 97 11.26 5.26 20.77
CA PRO A 97 11.30 6.55 21.47
C PRO A 97 11.33 7.79 20.56
N GLN A 98 11.94 7.72 19.37
CA GLN A 98 11.97 8.84 18.43
C GLN A 98 10.58 9.14 17.81
N PHE A 99 9.69 8.15 17.74
CA PHE A 99 8.33 8.34 17.25
C PHE A 99 7.35 8.73 18.36
N GLY A 100 7.70 8.45 19.62
CA GLY A 100 6.90 8.78 20.80
C GLY A 100 6.78 7.59 21.74
N ASP A 101 5.60 7.43 22.33
CA ASP A 101 5.28 6.39 23.31
C ASP A 101 3.85 5.85 23.12
N LEU A 102 3.41 4.98 24.03
CA LEU A 102 2.04 4.44 23.99
C LEU A 102 0.96 5.53 24.16
N SER A 103 1.24 6.63 24.86
CA SER A 103 0.29 7.74 24.99
C SER A 103 0.10 8.48 23.65
N SER A 104 1.18 8.57 22.87
CA SER A 104 1.15 9.13 21.52
C SER A 104 0.28 8.29 20.57
N ILE A 105 0.24 6.97 20.77
CA ILE A 105 -0.70 6.08 20.05
C ILE A 105 -2.14 6.30 20.52
N ASP A 106 -2.35 6.39 21.84
CA ASP A 106 -3.70 6.64 22.38
C ASP A 106 -4.28 7.98 21.84
N GLU A 107 -3.44 9.02 21.71
CA GLU A 107 -3.80 10.31 21.08
C GLU A 107 -4.12 10.17 19.58
N LEU A 108 -3.29 9.46 18.81
CA LEU A 108 -3.50 9.26 17.39
C LEU A 108 -4.78 8.46 17.12
N VAL A 109 -5.02 7.39 17.87
CA VAL A 109 -6.26 6.59 17.80
C VAL A 109 -7.47 7.48 18.10
N ALA A 110 -7.41 8.32 19.13
CA ALA A 110 -8.50 9.23 19.46
C ALA A 110 -8.79 10.22 18.33
N GLU A 111 -7.77 10.80 17.69
CA GLU A 111 -7.96 11.72 16.57
C GLU A 111 -8.47 11.03 15.31
N CYS A 112 -7.96 9.84 14.97
CA CYS A 112 -8.48 9.01 13.89
C CYS A 112 -9.96 8.68 14.10
N ASN A 113 -10.36 8.29 15.32
CA ASN A 113 -11.76 8.00 15.65
C ASN A 113 -12.67 9.24 15.47
N LYS A 114 -12.23 10.44 15.89
CA LYS A 114 -13.00 11.69 15.68
C LYS A 114 -13.23 11.99 14.19
N LYS A 115 -12.34 11.54 13.32
CA LYS A 115 -12.39 11.76 11.86
C LYS A 115 -12.93 10.54 11.10
N ASP A 116 -13.34 9.49 11.80
CA ASP A 116 -13.78 8.22 11.24
C ASP A 116 -12.74 7.57 10.30
N ILE A 117 -11.45 7.69 10.65
CA ILE A 117 -10.34 7.02 9.98
C ILE A 117 -9.99 5.76 10.76
N LYS A 118 -9.82 4.64 10.06
CA LYS A 118 -9.40 3.37 10.65
C LYS A 118 -7.88 3.30 10.69
N LEU A 119 -7.30 3.20 11.89
CA LEU A 119 -5.85 3.13 12.06
C LEU A 119 -5.39 1.68 12.03
N ILE A 120 -4.40 1.37 11.21
CA ILE A 120 -3.84 0.04 10.98
C ILE A 120 -2.35 0.10 11.32
N LEU A 121 -1.81 -0.96 11.90
CA LEU A 121 -0.37 -1.07 12.14
C LEU A 121 0.26 -2.06 11.18
N ASP A 122 1.43 -1.73 10.67
CA ASP A 122 2.32 -2.69 10.03
C ASP A 122 2.95 -3.59 11.09
N PHE A 123 2.86 -4.90 10.89
CA PHE A 123 3.27 -5.94 11.82
C PHE A 123 4.17 -6.92 11.08
N VAL A 124 5.39 -7.09 11.61
CA VAL A 124 6.43 -7.93 11.02
C VAL A 124 6.56 -9.19 11.87
N PRO A 125 5.84 -10.28 11.54
CA PRO A 125 5.82 -11.50 12.34
C PRO A 125 7.06 -12.36 12.17
N ASN A 126 7.77 -12.27 11.04
CA ASN A 126 8.77 -13.25 10.61
C ASN A 126 9.95 -13.36 11.58
N HIS A 127 10.48 -12.21 11.99
CA HIS A 127 11.70 -12.10 12.78
C HIS A 127 11.54 -11.06 13.90
N THR A 128 12.50 -11.03 14.81
CA THR A 128 12.72 -9.89 15.71
C THR A 128 14.11 -9.33 15.49
N SER A 129 14.48 -8.24 16.16
CA SER A 129 15.87 -7.84 16.28
C SER A 129 16.68 -8.85 17.12
N ASP A 130 17.95 -9.01 16.81
CA ASP A 130 18.98 -9.67 17.65
C ASP A 130 19.13 -9.02 19.05
N GLN A 131 18.68 -7.77 19.21
CA GLN A 131 18.62 -7.09 20.50
C GLN A 131 17.34 -7.38 21.28
N CYS A 132 16.39 -8.12 20.71
CA CYS A 132 15.19 -8.59 21.40
C CYS A 132 15.55 -9.46 22.60
N GLU A 133 14.82 -9.27 23.71
CA GLU A 133 15.04 -10.06 24.93
C GLU A 133 14.80 -11.56 24.68
N TRP A 134 13.90 -11.92 23.77
CA TRP A 134 13.66 -13.32 23.40
C TRP A 134 14.89 -13.94 22.76
N PHE A 135 15.57 -13.22 21.84
CA PHE A 135 16.78 -13.72 21.18
C PHE A 135 17.94 -13.85 22.17
N LYS A 136 18.16 -12.83 23.00
CA LYS A 136 19.19 -12.85 24.06
C LYS A 136 19.01 -14.01 25.03
N LYS A 137 17.78 -14.32 25.40
CA LYS A 137 17.46 -15.50 26.24
C LYS A 137 17.60 -16.81 25.47
N SER A 138 17.25 -16.82 24.18
CA SER A 138 17.44 -17.98 23.30
C SER A 138 18.93 -18.31 23.18
N ILE A 139 19.83 -17.35 22.95
CA ILE A 139 21.29 -17.56 22.93
C ILE A 139 21.76 -18.34 24.17
N LYS A 140 21.21 -18.02 25.35
CA LYS A 140 21.54 -18.63 26.65
C LYS A 140 20.79 -19.92 26.95
N ARG A 141 20.01 -20.44 26.01
CA ARG A 141 19.16 -21.64 26.14
C ARG A 141 18.21 -21.54 27.34
N ASP A 142 17.64 -20.36 27.57
CA ASP A 142 16.54 -20.21 28.53
C ASP A 142 15.41 -21.19 28.16
N PRO A 143 14.91 -22.05 29.08
CA PRO A 143 13.94 -23.09 28.74
C PRO A 143 12.64 -22.59 28.10
N GLU A 144 12.28 -21.32 28.32
CA GLU A 144 11.12 -20.71 27.69
C GLU A 144 11.39 -20.31 26.24
N TYR A 145 12.61 -19.82 25.94
CA TYR A 145 12.98 -19.18 24.67
C TYR A 145 13.96 -19.98 23.81
N ASP A 146 14.45 -21.13 24.28
CA ASP A 146 15.48 -21.94 23.58
C ASP A 146 15.10 -22.23 22.12
N ASN A 147 13.83 -22.55 21.87
CA ASN A 147 13.28 -22.86 20.56
C ASN A 147 12.40 -21.73 19.98
N TYR A 148 12.57 -20.47 20.42
CA TYR A 148 11.85 -19.34 19.81
C TYR A 148 12.39 -18.98 18.43
N TYR A 149 13.66 -19.29 18.17
CA TYR A 149 14.34 -19.04 16.89
C TYR A 149 14.83 -20.35 16.29
N ILE A 150 15.21 -20.32 15.01
CA ILE A 150 15.73 -21.48 14.30
C ILE A 150 17.25 -21.53 14.51
N TRP A 151 17.71 -22.57 15.21
CA TRP A 151 19.12 -22.83 15.50
C TRP A 151 19.59 -24.13 14.87
N HIS A 152 20.84 -24.17 14.42
CA HIS A 152 21.45 -25.37 13.87
C HIS A 152 22.97 -25.42 14.12
N PRO A 153 23.56 -26.56 14.52
CA PRO A 153 25.00 -26.65 14.83
C PRO A 153 25.92 -26.48 13.61
N GLY A 154 25.36 -26.50 12.40
CA GLY A 154 26.09 -26.47 11.13
C GLY A 154 26.55 -27.86 10.67
N LYS A 155 27.03 -27.95 9.44
CA LYS A 155 27.60 -29.19 8.86
C LYS A 155 29.07 -29.33 9.29
N PRO A 156 29.57 -30.54 9.61
CA PRO A 156 30.99 -30.74 9.91
C PRO A 156 31.87 -30.18 8.81
N ASN A 157 32.88 -29.40 9.17
CA ASN A 157 33.85 -28.86 8.22
C ASN A 157 34.95 -29.90 7.95
N PRO A 158 35.07 -30.43 6.71
CA PRO A 158 36.08 -31.44 6.39
C PRO A 158 37.52 -30.97 6.61
N ASP A 159 37.77 -29.66 6.50
CA ASP A 159 39.08 -29.05 6.64
C ASP A 159 39.42 -28.69 8.11
N GLY A 160 38.52 -29.02 9.04
CA GLY A 160 38.60 -28.63 10.45
C GLY A 160 38.19 -27.17 10.69
N GLY A 161 38.11 -26.77 11.96
CA GLY A 161 37.65 -25.42 12.35
C GLY A 161 36.14 -25.35 12.58
N ARG A 162 35.55 -24.15 12.39
CA ARG A 162 34.11 -23.91 12.58
C ARG A 162 33.31 -24.76 11.58
N ASN A 163 32.19 -25.31 12.03
CA ASN A 163 31.21 -25.98 11.17
C ASN A 163 30.78 -25.05 10.02
N LEU A 164 30.49 -25.64 8.87
CA LEU A 164 29.94 -24.93 7.71
C LEU A 164 28.45 -24.60 7.95
N PRO A 165 27.89 -23.58 7.27
CA PRO A 165 26.46 -23.32 7.31
C PRO A 165 25.61 -24.57 7.03
N PRO A 166 24.41 -24.68 7.62
CA PRO A 166 23.52 -25.83 7.45
C PRO A 166 23.11 -26.06 6.00
N THR A 167 22.90 -24.99 5.23
CA THR A 167 22.48 -25.06 3.82
C THR A 167 23.09 -23.96 2.98
N ASN A 168 22.88 -24.02 1.67
CA ASN A 168 23.17 -22.96 0.70
C ASN A 168 22.16 -21.80 0.70
N TRP A 169 21.23 -21.73 1.65
CA TRP A 169 20.19 -20.70 1.67
C TRP A 169 20.79 -19.29 1.75
N VAL A 170 20.17 -18.36 1.01
CA VAL A 170 20.62 -16.98 0.87
C VAL A 170 19.59 -16.02 1.44
N SER A 171 20.07 -14.96 2.09
CA SER A 171 19.25 -13.85 2.58
C SER A 171 18.73 -13.00 1.42
N ALA A 172 17.56 -12.37 1.61
CA ALA A 172 17.02 -11.37 0.72
C ALA A 172 17.97 -10.17 0.51
N PHE A 173 18.87 -9.92 1.47
CA PHE A 173 19.83 -8.80 1.47
C PHE A 173 21.27 -9.21 1.11
N ARG A 174 21.41 -10.27 0.32
CA ARG A 174 22.65 -10.66 -0.36
C ARG A 174 23.76 -11.17 0.59
N SER A 175 23.45 -12.19 1.38
CA SER A 175 24.39 -12.93 2.24
C SER A 175 23.95 -14.40 2.36
N SER A 176 24.71 -15.22 3.10
CA SER A 176 24.12 -16.46 3.64
C SER A 176 22.92 -16.10 4.53
N ALA A 177 21.92 -16.97 4.58
CA ALA A 177 20.82 -16.86 5.54
C ALA A 177 21.16 -17.42 6.93
N TRP A 178 22.41 -17.86 7.15
CA TRP A 178 22.85 -18.47 8.40
C TRP A 178 24.02 -17.70 9.00
N GLU A 179 23.85 -17.22 10.23
CA GLU A 179 24.86 -16.47 10.97
C GLU A 179 25.31 -17.26 12.21
N TRP A 180 26.62 -17.34 12.44
CA TRP A 180 27.18 -18.11 13.57
C TRP A 180 27.17 -17.28 14.86
N ASN A 181 26.55 -17.80 15.92
CA ASN A 181 26.60 -17.19 17.24
C ASN A 181 27.67 -17.85 18.12
N GLU A 182 28.71 -17.10 18.49
CA GLU A 182 29.84 -17.63 19.27
C GLU A 182 29.47 -18.06 20.69
N GLU A 183 28.50 -17.40 21.34
CA GLU A 183 28.09 -17.75 22.71
C GLU A 183 27.29 -19.06 22.72
N ARG A 184 26.40 -19.25 21.74
CA ARG A 184 25.56 -20.45 21.63
C ARG A 184 26.28 -21.63 20.96
N GLY A 185 27.27 -21.35 20.12
CA GLY A 185 27.98 -22.36 19.33
C GLY A 185 27.13 -23.00 18.24
N GLU A 186 26.18 -22.25 17.68
CA GLU A 186 25.25 -22.68 16.63
C GLU A 186 25.01 -21.54 15.63
N TYR A 187 24.60 -21.89 14.41
CA TYR A 187 24.04 -20.95 13.44
C TYR A 187 22.58 -20.63 13.79
N TYR A 188 22.16 -19.39 13.60
CA TYR A 188 20.74 -19.02 13.56
C TYR A 188 20.33 -18.61 12.14
N LEU A 189 19.05 -18.83 11.81
CA LEU A 189 18.48 -18.40 10.55
C LEU A 189 18.15 -16.91 10.58
N HIS A 190 18.42 -16.22 9.47
CA HIS A 190 17.92 -14.88 9.17
C HIS A 190 17.62 -14.77 7.66
N GLN A 191 16.34 -14.57 7.30
CA GLN A 191 15.97 -14.41 5.88
C GLN A 191 16.33 -13.02 5.34
N PHE A 192 16.62 -12.06 6.23
CA PHE A 192 16.96 -10.67 5.93
C PHE A 192 18.33 -10.30 6.52
N LEU A 193 18.48 -9.22 7.30
CA LEU A 193 19.74 -8.88 7.96
C LEU A 193 20.11 -9.90 9.04
N ALA A 194 21.40 -10.02 9.36
CA ALA A 194 21.86 -10.84 10.49
C ALA A 194 21.27 -10.34 11.83
N GLU A 195 20.99 -9.05 11.92
CA GLU A 195 20.29 -8.41 13.04
C GLU A 195 18.79 -8.75 13.10
N GLN A 196 18.25 -9.52 12.14
CA GLN A 196 16.85 -9.94 12.06
C GLN A 196 16.71 -11.48 12.16
N PRO A 197 17.05 -12.11 13.31
CA PRO A 197 16.88 -13.55 13.50
C PRO A 197 15.42 -14.00 13.37
N ASP A 198 15.22 -15.06 12.59
CA ASP A 198 13.91 -15.60 12.24
C ASP A 198 13.30 -16.42 13.38
N LEU A 199 12.01 -16.18 13.62
CA LEU A 199 11.24 -16.88 14.64
C LEU A 199 10.80 -18.25 14.13
N ASN A 200 10.84 -19.23 15.01
CA ASN A 200 10.40 -20.58 14.71
C ASN A 200 8.86 -20.69 14.81
N TYR A 201 8.15 -20.47 13.70
CA TYR A 201 6.68 -20.59 13.65
C TYR A 201 6.14 -22.01 13.83
N ARG A 202 6.99 -23.04 13.82
CA ARG A 202 6.60 -24.41 14.20
C ARG A 202 6.49 -24.58 15.72
N ASN A 203 6.98 -23.61 16.50
CA ASN A 203 6.80 -23.57 17.94
C ASN A 203 5.43 -22.94 18.30
N PRO A 204 4.49 -23.68 18.90
CA PRO A 204 3.16 -23.15 19.24
C PRO A 204 3.22 -21.98 20.24
N LYS A 205 4.28 -21.87 21.06
CA LYS A 205 4.47 -20.71 21.95
C LYS A 205 4.75 -19.43 21.17
N VAL A 206 5.51 -19.50 20.07
CA VAL A 206 5.77 -18.35 19.19
C VAL A 206 4.45 -17.89 18.55
N VAL A 207 3.68 -18.83 18.01
CA VAL A 207 2.36 -18.56 17.41
C VAL A 207 1.44 -17.84 18.39
N GLU A 208 1.29 -18.36 19.62
CA GLU A 208 0.41 -17.73 20.63
C GLU A 208 0.97 -16.40 21.16
N THR A 209 2.28 -16.25 21.25
CA THR A 209 2.92 -14.98 21.62
C THR A 209 2.59 -13.90 20.58
N MET A 210 2.69 -14.21 19.29
CA MET A 210 2.37 -13.27 18.22
C MET A 210 0.88 -12.94 18.15
N LYS A 211 -0.01 -13.92 18.34
CA LYS A 211 -1.45 -13.62 18.50
C LYS A 211 -1.73 -12.73 19.71
N SER A 212 -0.95 -12.86 20.78
CA SER A 212 -1.07 -12.01 21.97
C SER A 212 -0.61 -10.56 21.70
N VAL A 213 0.43 -10.38 20.87
CA VAL A 213 0.86 -9.05 20.40
C VAL A 213 -0.25 -8.39 19.57
N LEU A 214 -0.88 -9.13 18.64
CA LEU A 214 -2.04 -8.61 17.89
C LEU A 214 -3.16 -8.18 18.85
N ARG A 215 -3.51 -9.01 19.84
CA ARG A 215 -4.54 -8.69 20.85
C ARG A 215 -4.18 -7.46 21.68
N PHE A 216 -2.91 -7.26 22.02
CA PHE A 216 -2.44 -6.06 22.71
C PHE A 216 -2.75 -4.80 21.89
N TRP A 217 -2.36 -4.75 20.62
CA TRP A 217 -2.60 -3.58 19.78
C TRP A 217 -4.08 -3.38 19.45
N LEU A 218 -4.86 -4.45 19.28
CA LEU A 218 -6.33 -4.34 19.16
C LEU A 218 -6.95 -3.70 20.40
N SER A 219 -6.45 -4.00 21.61
CA SER A 219 -6.90 -3.38 22.85
C SER A 219 -6.59 -1.88 22.94
N LYS A 220 -5.64 -1.39 22.13
CA LYS A 220 -5.33 0.03 21.97
C LYS A 220 -6.23 0.74 20.95
N GLY A 221 -7.19 0.04 20.35
CA GLY A 221 -8.13 0.61 19.39
C GLY A 221 -7.69 0.54 17.92
N ILE A 222 -6.62 -0.20 17.63
CA ILE A 222 -6.18 -0.47 16.26
C ILE A 222 -7.26 -1.25 15.49
N ASN A 223 -7.49 -0.87 14.24
CA ASN A 223 -8.56 -1.38 13.38
C ASN A 223 -8.10 -2.48 12.41
N GLY A 224 -6.85 -2.90 12.47
CA GLY A 224 -6.34 -3.96 11.61
C GLY A 224 -4.82 -3.99 11.56
N PHE A 225 -4.30 -4.92 10.77
CA PHE A 225 -2.86 -5.08 10.57
C PHE A 225 -2.53 -5.26 9.11
N ARG A 226 -1.43 -4.65 8.69
CA ARG A 226 -0.66 -5.09 7.51
C ARG A 226 0.38 -6.08 8.03
N ILE A 227 0.46 -7.26 7.43
CA ILE A 227 1.42 -8.28 7.80
C ILE A 227 2.52 -8.32 6.76
N ASP A 228 3.74 -8.10 7.20
CA ASP A 228 4.93 -8.01 6.36
C ASP A 228 5.64 -9.36 6.19
N ALA A 229 6.40 -9.51 5.10
CA ALA A 229 7.30 -10.65 4.85
C ALA A 229 6.64 -12.05 4.95
N VAL A 230 5.33 -12.16 4.69
CA VAL A 230 4.59 -13.41 4.87
C VAL A 230 5.17 -14.60 4.09
N PRO A 231 5.69 -14.46 2.84
CA PRO A 231 6.30 -15.59 2.13
C PRO A 231 7.38 -16.34 2.91
N TYR A 232 8.11 -15.66 3.81
CA TYR A 232 9.26 -16.20 4.54
C TYR A 232 8.90 -16.89 5.87
N LEU A 233 7.63 -16.85 6.29
CA LEU A 233 7.20 -17.22 7.64
C LEU A 233 7.53 -18.66 8.08
N PHE A 234 7.63 -19.57 7.12
CA PHE A 234 7.95 -20.96 7.36
C PHE A 234 8.94 -21.44 6.31
N GLU A 235 9.98 -22.12 6.77
CA GLU A 235 10.86 -22.94 5.96
C GLU A 235 10.40 -24.41 6.02
N VAL A 236 10.97 -25.24 5.15
CA VAL A 236 10.83 -26.69 5.21
C VAL A 236 11.24 -27.21 6.60
N ALA A 237 10.50 -28.17 7.14
CA ALA A 237 10.91 -28.82 8.38
C ALA A 237 12.21 -29.62 8.16
N PRO A 238 13.10 -29.68 9.16
CA PRO A 238 14.29 -30.53 9.04
C PRO A 238 13.91 -32.01 8.98
N ASP A 239 14.81 -32.83 8.45
CA ASP A 239 14.67 -34.28 8.44
C ASP A 239 14.78 -34.90 9.85
N ALA A 240 14.68 -36.22 9.95
CA ALA A 240 14.77 -36.94 11.23
C ALA A 240 16.12 -36.76 11.96
N ASN A 241 17.16 -36.31 11.26
CA ASN A 241 18.48 -36.04 11.80
C ASN A 241 18.72 -34.54 12.08
N GLY A 242 17.71 -33.68 11.86
CA GLY A 242 17.82 -32.24 12.04
C GLY A 242 18.38 -31.48 10.84
N ASN A 243 18.61 -32.13 9.69
CA ASN A 243 19.20 -31.48 8.52
C ASN A 243 18.14 -30.82 7.64
N TYR A 244 18.51 -29.69 7.04
CA TYR A 244 17.72 -29.00 6.02
C TYR A 244 18.29 -29.29 4.61
N PRO A 245 17.44 -29.34 3.57
CA PRO A 245 17.89 -29.49 2.19
C PRO A 245 18.45 -28.18 1.63
N ASP A 246 19.43 -28.30 0.74
CA ASP A 246 19.89 -27.19 -0.09
C ASP A 246 18.84 -26.85 -1.16
N GLU A 247 18.71 -25.56 -1.49
CA GLU A 247 17.90 -25.09 -2.61
C GLU A 247 18.59 -25.38 -3.95
N ILE A 248 17.80 -25.42 -5.02
CA ILE A 248 18.27 -25.72 -6.38
C ILE A 248 18.71 -24.42 -7.09
N GLU A 249 19.84 -24.45 -7.78
CA GLU A 249 20.33 -23.32 -8.57
C GLU A 249 19.45 -23.04 -9.82
N THR A 250 19.21 -21.77 -10.12
CA THR A 250 18.37 -21.35 -11.27
C THR A 250 19.17 -21.11 -12.54
N ASN A 251 20.46 -20.79 -12.42
CA ASN A 251 21.31 -20.17 -13.46
C ASN A 251 20.79 -18.80 -13.97
N ALA A 252 19.95 -18.09 -13.21
CA ALA A 252 19.43 -16.78 -13.61
C ALA A 252 20.41 -15.63 -13.38
N CYS A 253 21.44 -15.85 -12.55
CA CYS A 253 22.52 -14.89 -12.31
C CYS A 253 23.76 -15.59 -11.75
N ASP A 254 24.94 -14.96 -11.90
CA ASP A 254 26.24 -15.51 -11.48
C ASP A 254 26.67 -15.03 -10.08
N ASP A 255 25.72 -14.75 -9.19
CA ASP A 255 25.99 -14.27 -7.83
C ASP A 255 25.41 -15.24 -6.79
N PRO A 256 26.23 -16.15 -6.21
CA PRO A 256 25.77 -17.16 -5.26
C PRO A 256 25.14 -16.63 -3.98
N LEU A 257 25.27 -15.34 -3.68
CA LEU A 257 24.63 -14.71 -2.53
C LEU A 257 23.34 -13.98 -2.90
N SER A 258 22.98 -13.91 -4.18
CA SER A 258 21.78 -13.24 -4.65
C SER A 258 20.57 -14.17 -4.64
N GLN A 259 19.39 -13.63 -4.32
CA GLN A 259 18.12 -14.36 -4.40
C GLN A 259 17.88 -14.96 -5.79
N CYS A 260 18.33 -14.32 -6.88
CA CYS A 260 18.16 -14.88 -8.22
C CYS A 260 18.93 -16.18 -8.45
N TYR A 261 19.91 -16.53 -7.60
CA TYR A 261 20.74 -17.72 -7.79
C TYR A 261 20.00 -19.02 -7.51
N LEU A 262 18.98 -19.00 -6.66
CA LEU A 262 18.28 -20.18 -6.15
C LEU A 262 16.78 -20.12 -6.46
N TYR A 263 16.19 -21.29 -6.70
CA TYR A 263 14.76 -21.49 -6.44
C TYR A 263 14.55 -21.45 -4.92
N HIS A 264 13.41 -20.93 -4.47
CA HIS A 264 13.12 -20.73 -3.03
C HIS A 264 11.99 -21.66 -2.57
N ASP A 265 12.06 -22.93 -2.98
CA ASP A 265 10.98 -23.89 -2.74
C ASP A 265 10.93 -24.35 -1.27
N TYR A 266 12.08 -24.34 -0.58
CA TYR A 266 12.21 -24.74 0.81
C TYR A 266 12.12 -23.58 1.79
N THR A 267 12.41 -22.36 1.35
CA THR A 267 12.50 -21.18 2.21
C THR A 267 11.33 -20.21 2.08
N GLN A 268 10.49 -20.34 1.03
CA GLN A 268 9.37 -19.43 0.81
C GLN A 268 8.05 -20.14 0.48
N ASN A 269 6.93 -19.45 0.73
CA ASN A 269 5.59 -19.82 0.28
C ASN A 269 5.16 -21.24 0.66
N ARG A 270 5.56 -21.71 1.83
CA ARG A 270 5.22 -23.02 2.36
C ARG A 270 3.71 -23.11 2.67
N PRO A 271 3.07 -24.28 2.55
CA PRO A 271 1.64 -24.43 2.85
C PRO A 271 1.22 -23.92 4.23
N GLU A 272 2.10 -24.07 5.23
CA GLU A 272 1.89 -23.61 6.60
C GLU A 272 1.78 -22.09 6.71
N THR A 273 2.46 -21.33 5.84
CA THR A 273 2.36 -19.88 5.74
C THR A 273 0.91 -19.45 5.51
N PHE A 274 0.24 -20.03 4.52
CA PHE A 274 -1.15 -19.69 4.20
C PHE A 274 -2.11 -20.09 5.32
N LYS A 275 -1.83 -21.22 6.00
CA LYS A 275 -2.60 -21.62 7.19
C LYS A 275 -2.46 -20.59 8.31
N MET A 276 -1.25 -20.08 8.57
CA MET A 276 -1.03 -19.10 9.63
C MET A 276 -1.78 -17.78 9.37
N VAL A 277 -1.92 -17.37 8.11
CA VAL A 277 -2.78 -16.24 7.73
C VAL A 277 -4.23 -16.45 8.17
N THR A 278 -4.78 -17.66 8.01
CA THR A 278 -6.14 -17.97 8.50
C THR A 278 -6.25 -17.92 10.02
N GLU A 279 -5.19 -18.29 10.75
CA GLU A 279 -5.16 -18.22 12.22
C GLU A 279 -5.09 -16.77 12.73
N TRP A 280 -4.37 -15.89 12.03
CA TRP A 280 -4.40 -14.46 12.31
C TRP A 280 -5.77 -13.86 12.00
N ARG A 281 -6.38 -14.23 10.87
CA ARG A 281 -7.73 -13.79 10.52
C ARG A 281 -8.74 -14.18 11.61
N ALA A 282 -8.73 -15.43 12.04
CA ALA A 282 -9.58 -15.92 13.14
C ALA A 282 -9.34 -15.14 14.44
N THR A 283 -8.08 -14.79 14.75
CA THR A 283 -7.73 -13.97 15.92
C THR A 283 -8.40 -12.60 15.89
N LEU A 284 -8.43 -11.95 14.71
CA LEU A 284 -9.08 -10.65 14.54
C LEU A 284 -10.62 -10.76 14.63
N GLU A 285 -11.19 -11.81 14.05
CA GLU A 285 -12.64 -12.06 14.10
C GLU A 285 -13.12 -12.38 15.50
N ASP A 286 -12.40 -13.24 16.24
CA ASP A 286 -12.68 -13.54 17.65
C ASP A 286 -12.64 -12.28 18.51
N TYR A 287 -11.67 -11.40 18.26
CA TYR A 287 -11.59 -10.12 18.97
C TYR A 287 -12.80 -9.24 18.67
N LYS A 288 -13.20 -9.11 17.38
CA LYS A 288 -14.41 -8.37 16.98
C LYS A 288 -15.66 -8.97 17.63
N ASN A 289 -15.83 -10.29 17.61
CA ASN A 289 -17.00 -10.95 18.15
C ASN A 289 -17.15 -10.73 19.66
N LYS A 290 -16.03 -10.64 20.39
CA LYS A 290 -16.02 -10.38 21.84
C LYS A 290 -16.20 -8.91 22.21
N ASN A 291 -15.70 -7.98 21.39
CA ASN A 291 -15.60 -6.56 21.76
C ASN A 291 -16.48 -5.61 20.91
N GLY A 292 -17.12 -6.10 19.85
CA GLY A 292 -17.91 -5.29 18.92
C GLY A 292 -17.06 -4.35 18.05
N GLY A 293 -17.72 -3.33 17.48
CA GLY A 293 -17.08 -2.32 16.63
C GLY A 293 -16.88 -2.75 15.17
N PRO A 294 -16.22 -1.89 14.34
CA PRO A 294 -16.05 -2.12 12.90
C PRO A 294 -15.17 -3.33 12.62
N THR A 295 -15.27 -3.98 11.46
CA THR A 295 -14.40 -5.12 11.14
C THR A 295 -12.92 -4.78 11.28
N ARG A 296 -12.13 -5.74 11.80
CA ARG A 296 -10.68 -5.60 11.92
C ARG A 296 -10.02 -6.20 10.68
N VAL A 297 -9.38 -5.36 9.88
CA VAL A 297 -8.88 -5.78 8.56
C VAL A 297 -7.51 -6.47 8.69
N LEU A 298 -7.32 -7.56 7.97
CA LEU A 298 -6.02 -8.19 7.76
C LEU A 298 -5.58 -7.93 6.33
N MET A 299 -4.48 -7.20 6.19
CA MET A 299 -3.80 -6.93 4.94
C MET A 299 -2.49 -7.73 4.95
N VAL A 300 -2.09 -8.30 3.83
CA VAL A 300 -0.87 -9.12 3.76
C VAL A 300 -0.01 -8.64 2.61
N GLU A 301 1.26 -8.38 2.90
CA GLU A 301 2.29 -8.21 1.90
C GLU A 301 2.87 -9.58 1.51
N ALA A 302 2.91 -9.84 0.20
CA ALA A 302 3.64 -10.95 -0.36
C ALA A 302 4.17 -10.60 -1.75
N TYR A 303 5.47 -10.45 -1.88
CA TYR A 303 6.15 -10.48 -3.17
C TYR A 303 6.29 -11.94 -3.63
N ALA A 304 5.24 -12.46 -4.26
CA ALA A 304 5.16 -13.84 -4.73
C ALA A 304 4.38 -13.91 -6.05
N PRO A 305 4.50 -15.00 -6.83
CA PRO A 305 3.66 -15.22 -8.01
C PRO A 305 2.17 -15.10 -7.67
N LEU A 306 1.35 -14.59 -8.59
CA LEU A 306 -0.09 -14.39 -8.39
C LEU A 306 -0.81 -15.65 -7.86
N THR A 307 -0.39 -16.84 -8.30
CA THR A 307 -0.91 -18.14 -7.84
C THR A 307 -0.72 -18.41 -6.35
N LYS A 308 0.29 -17.77 -5.72
CA LYS A 308 0.52 -17.79 -4.28
C LYS A 308 -0.26 -16.68 -3.58
N VAL A 309 -0.28 -15.48 -4.17
CA VAL A 309 -1.05 -14.34 -3.64
C VAL A 309 -2.54 -14.68 -3.49
N ILE A 310 -3.15 -15.36 -4.46
CA ILE A 310 -4.57 -15.76 -4.35
C ILE A 310 -4.85 -16.74 -3.21
N GLN A 311 -3.88 -17.58 -2.80
CA GLN A 311 -4.05 -18.52 -1.68
C GLN A 311 -4.10 -17.81 -0.32
N ILE A 312 -3.68 -16.55 -0.25
CA ILE A 312 -3.71 -15.72 0.95
C ILE A 312 -5.15 -15.26 1.26
N TYR A 313 -6.03 -15.15 0.26
CA TYR A 313 -7.45 -14.83 0.49
C TYR A 313 -8.16 -15.88 1.34
N GLY A 314 -7.73 -17.13 1.28
CA GLY A 314 -8.20 -18.19 2.16
C GLY A 314 -7.97 -19.59 1.60
N GLN A 315 -8.49 -20.58 2.33
CA GLN A 315 -8.21 -21.99 2.14
C GLN A 315 -9.51 -22.79 2.07
N ASN A 316 -9.47 -23.98 1.46
CA ASN A 316 -10.61 -24.91 1.38
C ASN A 316 -11.88 -24.29 0.75
N GLY A 317 -11.72 -23.40 -0.23
CA GLY A 317 -12.84 -22.71 -0.89
C GLY A 317 -13.52 -21.64 -0.03
N GLN A 318 -12.91 -21.21 1.07
CA GLN A 318 -13.43 -20.16 1.95
C GLN A 318 -12.54 -18.92 1.92
N LEU A 319 -13.14 -17.73 2.06
CA LEU A 319 -12.44 -16.44 2.20
C LEU A 319 -12.07 -16.18 3.68
N ASN A 320 -11.37 -17.14 4.30
CA ASN A 320 -10.99 -17.13 5.71
C ASN A 320 -9.54 -16.70 5.95
N GLY A 321 -8.85 -16.20 4.93
CA GLY A 321 -7.51 -15.62 5.03
C GLY A 321 -7.55 -14.09 5.13
N ALA A 322 -6.56 -13.42 4.53
CA ALA A 322 -6.48 -11.96 4.53
C ALA A 322 -7.60 -11.36 3.68
N GLN A 323 -8.19 -10.27 4.16
CA GLN A 323 -9.14 -9.47 3.38
C GLN A 323 -8.45 -8.79 2.19
N ILE A 324 -7.20 -8.36 2.37
CA ILE A 324 -6.44 -7.61 1.37
C ILE A 324 -5.02 -8.19 1.27
N PRO A 325 -4.81 -9.28 0.51
CA PRO A 325 -3.49 -9.62 -0.02
C PRO A 325 -3.11 -8.56 -1.06
N PHE A 326 -2.05 -7.79 -0.80
CA PHE A 326 -1.69 -6.67 -1.67
C PHE A 326 -1.40 -7.13 -3.10
N ASN A 327 -2.08 -6.49 -4.05
CA ASN A 327 -1.84 -6.66 -5.48
C ASN A 327 -0.70 -5.76 -5.93
N PHE A 328 0.49 -6.35 -6.09
CA PHE A 328 1.67 -5.65 -6.59
C PHE A 328 1.93 -5.83 -8.09
N GLU A 329 1.01 -6.38 -8.87
CA GLU A 329 1.24 -6.64 -10.30
C GLU A 329 1.60 -5.35 -11.07
N ILE A 330 0.89 -4.25 -10.81
CA ILE A 330 1.21 -2.91 -11.37
C ILE A 330 2.62 -2.45 -10.97
N LEU A 331 3.04 -2.78 -9.76
CA LEU A 331 4.31 -2.36 -9.19
C LEU A 331 5.48 -3.22 -9.73
N ASN A 332 5.25 -4.52 -9.93
CA ASN A 332 6.25 -5.49 -10.38
C ASN A 332 6.47 -5.48 -11.90
N PHE A 333 5.42 -5.23 -12.69
CA PHE A 333 5.46 -5.48 -14.13
C PHE A 333 5.29 -4.24 -15.00
N LEU A 334 4.90 -3.10 -14.43
CA LEU A 334 4.71 -1.86 -15.20
C LEU A 334 5.78 -0.81 -14.93
N GLY A 335 6.19 -0.13 -15.98
CA GLY A 335 7.20 0.93 -15.96
C GLY A 335 6.91 2.04 -16.98
N ALA A 336 7.88 2.92 -17.20
CA ALA A 336 7.72 4.13 -18.02
C ALA A 336 7.28 3.84 -19.46
N THR A 337 7.64 2.67 -20.00
CA THR A 337 7.32 2.24 -21.37
C THR A 337 5.97 1.52 -21.50
N SER A 338 5.28 1.26 -20.39
CA SER A 338 4.00 0.54 -20.40
C SER A 338 2.87 1.43 -20.94
N ASN A 339 2.01 0.85 -21.79
CA ASN A 339 0.82 1.49 -22.36
C ASN A 339 -0.47 0.81 -21.89
N ALA A 340 -1.64 1.26 -22.39
CA ALA A 340 -2.94 0.79 -21.92
C ALA A 340 -3.14 -0.72 -22.05
N ARG A 341 -2.59 -1.35 -23.09
CA ARG A 341 -2.61 -2.81 -23.24
C ARG A 341 -1.95 -3.50 -22.05
N ASN A 342 -0.75 -3.08 -21.65
CA ASN A 342 -0.06 -3.70 -20.51
C ASN A 342 -0.85 -3.54 -19.20
N PHE A 343 -1.47 -2.38 -18.98
CA PHE A 343 -2.34 -2.18 -17.82
C PHE A 343 -3.56 -3.11 -17.87
N LYS A 344 -4.22 -3.22 -19.04
CA LYS A 344 -5.40 -4.07 -19.19
C LYS A 344 -5.08 -5.55 -18.97
N ASP A 345 -3.97 -6.04 -19.50
CA ASP A 345 -3.57 -7.45 -19.36
C ASP A 345 -3.45 -7.84 -17.87
N ILE A 346 -2.79 -7.00 -17.06
CA ILE A 346 -2.64 -7.20 -15.62
C ILE A 346 -3.98 -7.10 -14.88
N ILE A 347 -4.81 -6.11 -15.23
CA ILE A 347 -6.12 -5.91 -14.60
C ILE A 347 -7.03 -7.12 -14.86
N ASP A 348 -7.09 -7.59 -16.11
CA ASP A 348 -7.92 -8.71 -16.52
C ASP A 348 -7.40 -10.03 -15.92
N GLU A 349 -6.08 -10.26 -15.90
CA GLU A 349 -5.48 -11.42 -15.24
C GLU A 349 -5.83 -11.45 -13.75
N TYR A 350 -5.64 -10.34 -13.04
CA TYR A 350 -5.95 -10.27 -11.61
C TYR A 350 -7.44 -10.51 -11.33
N LEU A 351 -8.34 -9.79 -12.02
CA LEU A 351 -9.78 -9.89 -11.80
C LEU A 351 -10.36 -11.26 -12.18
N SER A 352 -9.78 -11.94 -13.16
CA SER A 352 -10.20 -13.30 -13.55
C SER A 352 -9.63 -14.40 -12.65
N THR A 353 -8.59 -14.09 -11.86
CA THR A 353 -7.86 -15.08 -11.04
C THR A 353 -8.24 -15.05 -9.56
N ILE A 354 -8.64 -13.90 -9.01
CA ILE A 354 -9.04 -13.83 -7.60
C ILE A 354 -10.28 -14.71 -7.30
N PRO A 355 -10.40 -15.29 -6.09
CA PRO A 355 -11.54 -16.12 -5.75
C PRO A 355 -12.87 -15.33 -5.81
N GLU A 356 -13.95 -16.02 -6.17
CA GLU A 356 -15.29 -15.43 -6.19
C GLU A 356 -15.64 -14.83 -4.82
N GLY A 357 -16.19 -13.62 -4.81
CA GLY A 357 -16.54 -12.89 -3.59
C GLY A 357 -15.36 -12.20 -2.89
N ALA A 358 -14.12 -12.42 -3.32
CA ALA A 358 -12.97 -11.67 -2.81
C ALA A 358 -13.04 -10.19 -3.23
N THR A 359 -12.44 -9.31 -2.43
CA THR A 359 -12.33 -7.89 -2.77
C THR A 359 -11.01 -7.65 -3.50
N PRO A 360 -11.02 -7.23 -4.78
CA PRO A 360 -9.80 -6.81 -5.46
C PRO A 360 -9.20 -5.57 -4.78
N ASN A 361 -7.89 -5.40 -4.88
CA ASN A 361 -7.22 -4.18 -4.44
C ASN A 361 -6.17 -3.75 -5.46
N TRP A 362 -5.77 -2.47 -5.40
CA TRP A 362 -4.87 -1.87 -6.37
C TRP A 362 -3.81 -1.04 -5.68
N VAL A 363 -2.55 -1.45 -5.85
CA VAL A 363 -1.37 -0.77 -5.29
C VAL A 363 -0.47 -0.32 -6.43
N GLN A 364 -0.06 0.95 -6.41
CA GLN A 364 0.89 1.50 -7.39
C GLN A 364 2.23 1.92 -6.77
N GLY A 365 2.34 1.97 -5.46
CA GLY A 365 3.58 2.37 -4.79
C GLY A 365 3.58 2.04 -3.32
N ASN A 366 4.78 2.04 -2.76
CA ASN A 366 5.08 1.85 -1.35
C ASN A 366 6.50 2.38 -1.06
N HIS A 367 6.99 2.16 0.15
CA HIS A 367 8.31 2.61 0.58
C HIS A 367 9.51 1.75 0.13
N ASP A 368 9.29 0.66 -0.60
CA ASP A 368 10.36 -0.25 -1.07
C ASP A 368 10.63 -0.11 -2.57
N GLN A 369 9.87 0.74 -3.26
CA GLN A 369 9.92 0.88 -4.71
C GLN A 369 9.97 2.35 -5.09
N HIS A 370 10.56 2.62 -6.25
CA HIS A 370 10.54 3.94 -6.87
C HIS A 370 9.11 4.50 -6.93
N ARG A 371 8.94 5.79 -6.62
CA ARG A 371 7.64 6.46 -6.60
C ARG A 371 6.91 6.27 -7.94
N SER A 372 5.58 6.12 -7.88
CA SER A 372 4.74 5.86 -9.05
C SER A 372 4.99 6.86 -10.19
N ALA A 373 5.05 8.16 -9.88
CA ALA A 373 5.31 9.20 -10.88
C ALA A 373 6.69 9.07 -11.55
N SER A 374 7.73 8.66 -10.83
CA SER A 374 9.06 8.43 -11.43
C SER A 374 9.13 7.12 -12.20
N ARG A 375 8.44 6.07 -11.74
CA ARG A 375 8.45 4.74 -12.35
C ARG A 375 7.61 4.65 -13.62
N LEU A 376 6.42 5.26 -13.62
CA LEU A 376 5.42 5.19 -14.70
C LEU A 376 5.40 6.46 -15.58
N GLY A 377 6.00 7.55 -15.10
CA GLY A 377 6.03 8.86 -15.77
C GLY A 377 5.07 9.86 -15.11
N SER A 378 5.58 11.04 -14.74
CA SER A 378 4.84 12.05 -13.97
C SER A 378 3.64 12.60 -14.73
N GLN A 379 3.69 12.63 -16.06
CA GLN A 379 2.57 13.00 -16.92
C GLN A 379 1.36 12.05 -16.80
N LYS A 380 1.56 10.80 -16.35
CA LYS A 380 0.48 9.80 -16.19
C LYS A 380 -0.11 9.78 -14.77
N ALA A 381 0.41 10.57 -13.83
CA ALA A 381 0.07 10.47 -12.41
C ALA A 381 -1.44 10.59 -12.16
N ASP A 382 -2.11 11.56 -12.80
CA ASP A 382 -3.56 11.72 -12.69
C ASP A 382 -4.32 10.56 -13.33
N ALA A 383 -3.92 10.11 -14.52
CA ALA A 383 -4.56 9.00 -15.22
C ALA A 383 -4.47 7.68 -14.43
N ILE A 384 -3.34 7.42 -13.77
CA ILE A 384 -3.16 6.24 -12.91
C ILE A 384 -4.00 6.38 -11.63
N ASN A 385 -4.02 7.55 -11.00
CA ASN A 385 -4.91 7.80 -9.86
C ASN A 385 -6.39 7.62 -10.25
N MET A 386 -6.80 8.05 -11.44
CA MET A 386 -8.14 7.79 -11.98
C MET A 386 -8.41 6.30 -12.14
N LEU A 387 -7.48 5.58 -12.77
CA LEU A 387 -7.56 4.13 -12.98
C LEU A 387 -7.86 3.39 -11.68
N LEU A 388 -7.00 3.57 -10.67
CA LEU A 388 -7.13 2.91 -9.36
C LEU A 388 -8.46 3.24 -8.68
N GLN A 389 -8.92 4.49 -8.82
CA GLN A 389 -10.12 4.99 -8.17
C GLN A 389 -11.42 4.56 -8.86
N VAL A 390 -11.40 4.24 -10.16
CA VAL A 390 -12.59 3.73 -10.88
C VAL A 390 -12.66 2.20 -10.93
N LEU A 391 -11.55 1.49 -10.69
CA LEU A 391 -11.54 0.02 -10.60
C LEU A 391 -12.31 -0.48 -9.37
N PRO A 392 -12.93 -1.69 -9.43
CA PRO A 392 -13.68 -2.26 -8.32
C PRO A 392 -12.78 -2.58 -7.10
N GLY A 393 -13.36 -2.68 -5.91
CA GLY A 393 -12.66 -3.13 -4.70
C GLY A 393 -12.03 -2.01 -3.87
N ALA A 394 -10.84 -2.21 -3.31
CA ALA A 394 -10.13 -1.23 -2.47
C ALA A 394 -9.03 -0.48 -3.25
N ALA A 395 -8.78 0.79 -2.92
CA ALA A 395 -7.71 1.60 -3.50
C ALA A 395 -6.63 1.87 -2.46
N VAL A 396 -5.36 1.73 -2.84
CA VAL A 396 -4.21 1.86 -1.94
C VAL A 396 -3.29 2.97 -2.45
N THR A 397 -2.97 3.92 -1.58
CA THR A 397 -2.16 5.11 -1.91
C THR A 397 -0.94 5.18 -0.99
N TYR A 398 0.25 5.36 -1.56
CA TYR A 398 1.46 5.69 -0.81
C TYR A 398 1.63 7.20 -0.68
N TYR A 399 2.14 7.69 0.47
CA TYR A 399 2.20 9.13 0.70
C TYR A 399 2.97 9.87 -0.39
N GLY A 400 2.35 10.95 -0.89
CA GLY A 400 2.90 11.77 -1.96
C GLY A 400 2.36 11.43 -3.35
N GLU A 401 1.73 10.27 -3.55
CA GLU A 401 1.09 9.93 -4.83
C GLU A 401 -0.07 10.87 -5.17
N GLU A 402 -0.76 11.41 -4.16
CA GLU A 402 -1.80 12.42 -4.34
C GLU A 402 -1.26 13.77 -4.82
N LEU A 403 0.06 13.99 -4.71
CA LEU A 403 0.76 15.19 -5.16
C LEU A 403 1.58 14.94 -6.43
N ALA A 404 1.57 13.72 -6.96
CA ALA A 404 2.53 13.25 -7.96
C ALA A 404 4.00 13.48 -7.52
N MET A 405 4.32 13.18 -6.26
CA MET A 405 5.72 13.21 -5.79
C MET A 405 6.58 12.25 -6.61
N GLU A 406 7.75 12.75 -6.99
CA GLU A 406 8.79 12.00 -7.68
C GLU A 406 9.93 11.65 -6.72
N ASP A 407 10.72 10.65 -7.12
CA ASP A 407 11.94 10.28 -6.43
C ASP A 407 12.92 11.45 -6.36
N VAL A 408 13.61 11.55 -5.23
CA VAL A 408 14.68 12.52 -5.03
C VAL A 408 16.01 11.82 -5.13
N PHE A 409 16.91 12.33 -5.96
CA PHE A 409 18.27 11.80 -6.04
C PHE A 409 18.99 11.93 -4.69
N ILE A 410 19.42 10.81 -4.13
CA ILE A 410 20.22 10.73 -2.91
C ILE A 410 21.65 10.30 -3.30
N PRO A 411 22.70 11.12 -3.04
CA PRO A 411 24.06 10.70 -3.32
C PRO A 411 24.52 9.63 -2.33
N TRP A 412 25.49 8.79 -2.73
CA TRP A 412 26.02 7.68 -1.91
C TRP A 412 26.39 8.11 -0.48
N SER A 413 27.02 9.28 -0.33
CA SER A 413 27.42 9.82 0.98
C SER A 413 26.26 10.19 1.90
N ARG A 414 25.03 10.14 1.41
CA ARG A 414 23.77 10.45 2.11
C ARG A 414 22.80 9.26 2.12
N THR A 415 23.12 8.18 1.41
CA THR A 415 22.33 6.94 1.41
C THR A 415 22.47 6.27 2.76
N VAL A 416 21.33 5.92 3.33
CA VAL A 416 21.21 5.28 4.65
C VAL A 416 20.48 3.95 4.57
N ASP A 417 19.82 3.63 3.43
CA ASP A 417 19.19 2.33 3.21
C ASP A 417 20.18 1.17 3.33
N PRO A 418 19.99 0.25 4.30
CA PRO A 418 20.86 -0.90 4.50
C PRO A 418 21.04 -1.75 3.24
N GLN A 419 19.98 -1.93 2.46
CA GLN A 419 20.02 -2.71 1.21
C GLN A 419 20.99 -2.09 0.18
N ALA A 420 21.13 -0.77 0.18
CA ALA A 420 22.09 -0.07 -0.66
C ALA A 420 23.47 0.01 0.00
N CYS A 421 23.54 0.19 1.31
CA CYS A 421 24.80 0.29 2.06
C CYS A 421 25.65 -0.99 1.98
N THR A 422 25.05 -2.17 1.77
CA THR A 422 25.76 -3.43 1.54
C THR A 422 26.34 -3.56 0.12
N THR A 423 26.18 -2.54 -0.74
CA THR A 423 26.63 -2.53 -2.13
C THR A 423 27.90 -1.69 -2.33
N ASN A 424 27.95 -0.82 -3.35
CA ASN A 424 29.09 0.08 -3.62
C ASN A 424 28.62 1.38 -4.32
N PRO A 425 29.46 2.43 -4.38
CA PRO A 425 29.10 3.73 -4.94
C PRO A 425 28.64 3.73 -6.41
N ASN A 426 28.90 2.67 -7.19
CA ASN A 426 28.55 2.61 -8.60
C ASN A 426 27.17 1.97 -8.85
N ILE A 427 26.64 1.19 -7.90
CA ILE A 427 25.41 0.39 -8.11
C ILE A 427 24.31 0.65 -7.08
N PHE A 428 24.60 1.41 -6.02
CA PHE A 428 23.65 1.66 -4.93
C PHE A 428 22.32 2.26 -5.39
N HIS A 429 22.32 3.08 -6.44
CA HIS A 429 21.12 3.70 -6.99
C HIS A 429 20.06 2.69 -7.42
N ALA A 430 20.48 1.52 -7.92
CA ALA A 430 19.57 0.46 -8.37
C ALA A 430 19.00 -0.37 -7.20
N LYS A 431 19.46 -0.12 -5.97
CA LYS A 431 19.10 -0.89 -4.77
C LYS A 431 18.51 -0.02 -3.66
N SER A 432 18.78 1.28 -3.66
CA SER A 432 18.35 2.18 -2.61
C SER A 432 16.86 2.52 -2.71
N ARG A 433 16.17 2.31 -1.59
CA ARG A 433 14.78 2.68 -1.35
C ARG A 433 14.64 4.13 -0.83
N ASP A 434 15.76 4.78 -0.47
CA ASP A 434 15.78 6.15 0.07
C ASP A 434 15.06 7.19 -0.82
N PRO A 435 15.17 7.18 -2.16
CA PRO A 435 14.50 8.16 -3.01
C PRO A 435 12.98 8.22 -2.80
N ALA A 436 12.35 7.07 -2.56
CA ALA A 436 10.92 6.94 -2.29
C ALA A 436 10.55 7.28 -0.84
N ARG A 437 11.53 7.39 0.06
CA ARG A 437 11.36 7.65 1.50
C ARG A 437 11.60 9.10 1.89
N THR A 438 11.82 10.01 0.93
CA THR A 438 12.08 11.43 1.21
C THR A 438 10.90 12.17 1.86
N PRO A 439 11.14 13.20 2.70
CA PRO A 439 10.09 13.82 3.49
C PRO A 439 8.93 14.39 2.65
N MET A 440 7.71 14.28 3.20
CA MET A 440 6.48 14.82 2.63
C MET A 440 6.57 16.34 2.42
N ILE A 441 6.04 16.81 1.30
CA ILE A 441 6.11 18.22 0.87
C ILE A 441 4.85 19.01 1.23
N TRP A 442 4.77 19.49 2.47
CA TRP A 442 3.59 20.19 2.99
C TRP A 442 3.43 21.62 2.47
N ASN A 443 4.49 22.42 2.50
CA ASN A 443 4.43 23.84 2.13
C ASN A 443 5.80 24.40 1.70
N ALA A 444 5.85 25.69 1.35
CA ALA A 444 7.08 26.34 0.87
C ALA A 444 8.09 26.75 1.96
N GLN A 445 7.84 26.42 3.24
CA GLN A 445 8.74 26.76 4.36
C GLN A 445 10.00 25.87 4.38
N LYS A 446 10.85 26.04 5.39
CA LYS A 446 12.06 25.23 5.56
C LYS A 446 11.70 23.73 5.57
N ASN A 447 12.51 22.92 4.90
CA ASN A 447 12.30 21.47 4.75
C ASN A 447 10.87 21.11 4.32
N ALA A 448 10.30 21.87 3.38
CA ALA A 448 8.94 21.70 2.88
C ALA A 448 7.82 21.70 3.95
N GLY A 449 8.06 22.30 5.12
CA GLY A 449 7.11 22.28 6.24
C GLY A 449 7.02 20.94 6.97
N PHE A 450 7.87 19.96 6.63
CA PHE A 450 7.97 18.68 7.34
C PHE A 450 8.62 18.82 8.72
N SER A 451 9.65 19.65 8.86
CA SER A 451 10.35 19.89 10.12
C SER A 451 11.08 21.24 10.12
N ASN A 452 11.24 21.86 11.29
CA ASN A 452 12.02 23.09 11.45
C ASN A 452 13.52 22.83 11.71
N ALA A 453 13.95 21.57 11.81
CA ALA A 453 15.33 21.15 12.01
C ALA A 453 16.30 21.77 10.98
N ASN A 454 17.59 21.85 11.31
CA ASN A 454 18.61 22.30 10.34
C ASN A 454 18.82 21.29 9.21
N PHE A 455 18.71 20.00 9.53
CA PHE A 455 18.79 18.92 8.57
C PHE A 455 17.68 17.92 8.87
N THR A 456 17.19 17.27 7.82
CA THR A 456 16.29 16.12 7.91
C THR A 456 17.07 14.84 7.65
N TRP A 457 16.53 13.71 8.12
CA TRP A 457 17.18 12.41 7.98
C TRP A 457 17.44 12.06 6.50
N LEU A 458 16.46 12.31 5.63
CA LEU A 458 16.62 12.36 4.16
C LEU A 458 16.32 13.77 3.63
N PRO A 459 16.99 14.23 2.56
CA PRO A 459 16.76 15.56 2.00
C PRO A 459 15.37 15.69 1.37
N THR A 460 14.82 16.89 1.39
CA THR A 460 13.62 17.24 0.62
C THR A 460 13.96 17.49 -0.85
N GLY A 461 13.09 17.09 -1.76
CA GLY A 461 13.27 17.33 -3.20
C GLY A 461 13.34 18.83 -3.56
N PRO A 462 14.03 19.21 -4.64
CA PRO A 462 14.30 20.63 -4.96
C PRO A 462 13.05 21.45 -5.31
N ASP A 463 11.99 20.81 -5.81
CA ASP A 463 10.79 21.49 -6.33
C ASP A 463 9.69 21.71 -5.29
N TYR A 464 9.95 21.43 -4.01
CA TYR A 464 8.94 21.50 -2.94
C TYR A 464 8.28 22.88 -2.81
N ARG A 465 8.92 23.96 -3.29
CA ARG A 465 8.34 25.32 -3.23
C ARG A 465 7.18 25.52 -4.21
N LYS A 466 7.18 24.78 -5.32
CA LYS A 466 6.16 24.86 -6.37
C LYS A 466 5.21 23.68 -6.33
N ASN A 467 5.72 22.50 -5.98
CA ASN A 467 4.94 21.29 -5.78
C ASN A 467 4.87 21.01 -4.27
N ASN A 468 3.74 21.35 -3.62
CA ASN A 468 3.45 21.03 -2.22
C ASN A 468 1.95 21.07 -1.94
N VAL A 469 1.54 20.53 -0.78
CA VAL A 469 0.13 20.48 -0.35
C VAL A 469 -0.52 21.86 -0.36
N ASP A 470 0.08 22.88 0.23
CA ASP A 470 -0.55 24.21 0.34
C ASP A 470 -0.75 24.87 -1.05
N VAL A 471 0.23 24.78 -1.94
CA VAL A 471 0.13 25.29 -3.31
C VAL A 471 -0.95 24.54 -4.07
N GLN A 472 -0.88 23.20 -4.12
CA GLN A 472 -1.85 22.41 -4.87
C GLN A 472 -3.27 22.54 -4.32
N ARG A 473 -3.45 22.63 -2.99
CA ARG A 473 -4.75 22.86 -2.35
C ARG A 473 -5.39 24.15 -2.84
N SER A 474 -4.60 25.21 -3.06
CA SER A 474 -5.09 26.51 -3.53
C SER A 474 -5.38 26.58 -5.03
N GLN A 475 -4.85 25.65 -5.83
CA GLN A 475 -4.99 25.65 -7.29
C GLN A 475 -6.19 24.81 -7.73
N ARG A 476 -7.05 25.36 -8.59
CA ARG A 476 -8.25 24.65 -9.09
C ARG A 476 -7.89 23.38 -9.85
N GLY A 477 -6.89 23.44 -10.73
CA GLY A 477 -6.32 22.29 -11.46
C GLY A 477 -5.01 21.86 -10.82
N SER A 478 -5.06 20.86 -9.95
CA SER A 478 -3.89 20.26 -9.29
C SER A 478 -4.12 18.78 -9.02
N HIS A 479 -3.03 18.00 -8.95
CA HIS A 479 -3.09 16.57 -8.65
C HIS A 479 -3.87 16.30 -7.36
N LEU A 480 -3.64 17.10 -6.31
CA LEU A 480 -4.31 16.97 -5.03
C LEU A 480 -5.82 17.16 -5.13
N ASN A 481 -6.28 18.19 -5.85
CA ASN A 481 -7.72 18.46 -5.96
C ASN A 481 -8.41 17.46 -6.90
N ILE A 482 -7.71 16.94 -7.91
CA ILE A 482 -8.19 15.80 -8.72
C ILE A 482 -8.30 14.55 -7.85
N PHE A 483 -7.27 14.21 -7.09
CA PHE A 483 -7.24 13.07 -6.18
C PHE A 483 -8.38 13.13 -5.15
N LYS A 484 -8.59 14.30 -4.53
CA LYS A 484 -9.73 14.55 -3.63
C LYS A 484 -11.08 14.27 -4.28
N LYS A 485 -11.28 14.67 -5.54
CA LYS A 485 -12.52 14.38 -6.26
C LYS A 485 -12.69 12.89 -6.50
N LEU A 486 -11.62 12.20 -6.90
CA LEU A 486 -11.64 10.77 -7.16
C LEU A 486 -11.97 9.94 -5.92
N THR A 487 -11.37 10.26 -4.77
CA THR A 487 -11.64 9.55 -3.52
C THR A 487 -13.07 9.79 -3.02
N GLN A 488 -13.63 10.99 -3.24
CA GLN A 488 -15.06 11.24 -2.97
C GLN A 488 -15.97 10.50 -3.95
N LEU A 489 -15.60 10.44 -5.23
CA LEU A 489 -16.34 9.71 -6.25
C LEU A 489 -16.42 8.22 -5.90
N ARG A 490 -15.31 7.63 -5.41
CA ARG A 490 -15.25 6.21 -4.98
C ARG A 490 -16.26 5.89 -3.88
N LYS A 491 -16.62 6.87 -3.05
CA LYS A 491 -17.59 6.70 -1.97
C LYS A 491 -19.05 6.65 -2.44
N GLN A 492 -19.31 6.94 -3.72
CA GLN A 492 -20.65 6.94 -4.30
C GLN A 492 -21.06 5.53 -4.76
N ASP A 493 -22.37 5.27 -4.80
CA ASP A 493 -22.92 3.95 -5.07
C ASP A 493 -22.45 3.36 -6.41
N ILE A 494 -22.24 4.19 -7.43
CA ILE A 494 -21.77 3.74 -8.75
C ILE A 494 -20.39 3.07 -8.68
N LEU A 495 -19.48 3.57 -7.84
CA LEU A 495 -18.15 2.98 -7.68
C LEU A 495 -18.13 1.88 -6.60
N LYS A 496 -19.07 1.90 -5.64
CA LYS A 496 -19.22 0.85 -4.62
C LYS A 496 -19.88 -0.42 -5.15
N TYR A 497 -21.00 -0.26 -5.87
CA TYR A 497 -21.92 -1.34 -6.24
C TYR A 497 -22.14 -1.48 -7.75
N GLY A 498 -21.79 -0.45 -8.53
CA GLY A 498 -21.97 -0.50 -9.99
C GLY A 498 -21.09 -1.57 -10.63
N THR A 499 -21.59 -2.12 -11.73
CA THR A 499 -20.87 -3.10 -12.57
C THR A 499 -19.57 -2.50 -13.09
N TYR A 500 -18.65 -3.37 -13.50
CA TYR A 500 -17.40 -2.99 -14.13
C TYR A 500 -17.33 -3.65 -15.51
N ASP A 501 -16.98 -2.87 -16.52
CA ASP A 501 -16.60 -3.36 -17.84
C ASP A 501 -15.47 -2.50 -18.39
N SER A 502 -14.60 -3.05 -19.24
CA SER A 502 -13.52 -2.29 -19.87
C SER A 502 -13.10 -2.84 -21.22
N TYR A 503 -12.58 -1.96 -22.07
CA TYR A 503 -11.99 -2.32 -23.36
C TYR A 503 -10.83 -1.40 -23.72
N LEU A 504 -10.00 -1.84 -24.68
CA LEU A 504 -8.97 -1.02 -25.29
C LEU A 504 -9.55 -0.37 -26.55
N ALA A 505 -9.60 0.96 -26.61
CA ALA A 505 -9.93 1.65 -27.86
C ALA A 505 -8.79 1.46 -28.89
N ASN A 506 -7.56 1.36 -28.39
CA ASN A 506 -6.35 0.91 -29.07
C ASN A 506 -5.30 0.54 -28.01
N ASP A 507 -4.06 0.28 -28.41
CA ASP A 507 -2.97 -0.12 -27.49
C ASP A 507 -2.63 0.93 -26.42
N ASP A 508 -2.97 2.21 -26.66
CA ASP A 508 -2.62 3.35 -25.83
C ASP A 508 -3.77 3.86 -24.96
N VAL A 509 -5.03 3.55 -25.30
CA VAL A 509 -6.20 4.06 -24.57
C VAL A 509 -7.06 2.94 -23.96
N LEU A 510 -7.14 2.95 -22.63
CA LEU A 510 -8.03 2.10 -21.84
C LEU A 510 -9.33 2.85 -21.54
N VAL A 511 -10.46 2.22 -21.82
CA VAL A 511 -11.80 2.74 -21.49
C VAL A 511 -12.44 1.84 -20.44
N ILE A 512 -12.89 2.42 -19.33
CA ILE A 512 -13.55 1.71 -18.23
C ILE A 512 -14.95 2.27 -18.03
N LYS A 513 -15.95 1.39 -17.98
CA LYS A 513 -17.33 1.70 -17.63
C LYS A 513 -17.66 1.21 -16.23
N ARG A 514 -18.28 2.09 -15.45
CA ARG A 514 -18.95 1.76 -14.19
C ARG A 514 -20.42 2.14 -14.31
N GLU A 515 -21.33 1.23 -13.96
CA GLU A 515 -22.75 1.44 -14.23
C GLU A 515 -23.66 0.91 -13.12
N ILE A 516 -24.66 1.72 -12.78
CA ILE A 516 -25.89 1.23 -12.15
C ILE A 516 -26.97 1.33 -13.22
N LYS A 517 -27.42 0.16 -13.68
CA LYS A 517 -28.35 0.04 -14.81
C LYS A 517 -29.56 0.96 -14.65
N ASN A 518 -29.91 1.69 -15.73
CA ASN A 518 -31.03 2.63 -15.80
C ASN A 518 -30.97 3.77 -14.75
N ASN A 519 -29.78 4.09 -14.24
CA ASN A 519 -29.61 5.16 -13.25
C ASN A 519 -28.43 6.06 -13.60
N ARG A 520 -27.21 5.50 -13.64
CA ARG A 520 -26.01 6.31 -13.84
C ARG A 520 -24.88 5.50 -14.46
N THR A 521 -24.14 6.15 -15.37
CA THR A 521 -23.01 5.59 -16.10
C THR A 521 -21.82 6.53 -15.98
N LEU A 522 -20.68 5.97 -15.59
CA LEU A 522 -19.39 6.66 -15.52
C LEU A 522 -18.43 5.98 -16.51
N ILE A 523 -17.76 6.79 -17.32
CA ILE A 523 -16.75 6.32 -18.28
C ILE A 523 -15.42 6.99 -17.95
N ALA A 524 -14.38 6.21 -17.66
CA ALA A 524 -13.01 6.70 -17.63
C ALA A 524 -12.34 6.41 -18.97
N VAL A 525 -11.79 7.43 -19.61
CA VAL A 525 -10.98 7.32 -20.84
C VAL A 525 -9.54 7.69 -20.48
N LEU A 526 -8.65 6.72 -20.55
CA LEU A 526 -7.29 6.81 -20.00
C LEU A 526 -6.27 6.57 -21.11
N ASN A 527 -5.66 7.63 -21.62
CA ASN A 527 -4.54 7.52 -22.54
C ASN A 527 -3.24 7.27 -21.74
N LEU A 528 -2.85 6.01 -21.68
CA LEU A 528 -1.65 5.54 -20.98
C LEU A 528 -0.46 5.37 -21.94
N GLY A 529 -0.64 5.72 -23.21
CA GLY A 529 0.39 5.71 -24.25
C GLY A 529 1.21 6.99 -24.32
N PHE A 530 1.77 7.23 -25.51
CA PHE A 530 2.77 8.28 -25.75
C PHE A 530 2.34 9.30 -26.82
N THR A 531 1.16 9.12 -27.41
CA THR A 531 0.63 9.96 -28.49
C THR A 531 -0.78 10.43 -28.16
N GLU A 532 -1.20 11.57 -28.71
CA GLU A 532 -2.58 12.03 -28.60
C GLU A 532 -3.53 11.12 -29.38
N GLN A 533 -4.76 10.97 -28.88
CA GLN A 533 -5.74 10.04 -29.41
C GLN A 533 -7.13 10.69 -29.44
N VAL A 534 -7.93 10.31 -30.44
CA VAL A 534 -9.36 10.63 -30.52
C VAL A 534 -10.13 9.33 -30.46
N VAL A 535 -10.99 9.19 -29.45
CA VAL A 535 -11.73 7.96 -29.17
C VAL A 535 -13.21 8.15 -29.45
N ASN A 536 -13.76 7.27 -30.27
CA ASN A 536 -15.21 7.14 -30.42
C ASN A 536 -15.70 6.05 -29.45
N LEU A 537 -16.42 6.45 -28.41
CA LEU A 537 -16.94 5.53 -27.39
C LEU A 537 -18.12 4.67 -27.90
N ASN A 538 -18.70 4.99 -29.05
CA ASN A 538 -19.86 4.30 -29.63
C ASN A 538 -19.50 3.30 -30.74
N LEU A 539 -18.23 3.23 -31.15
CA LEU A 539 -17.75 2.33 -32.22
C LEU A 539 -17.06 1.07 -31.68
N ASN A 540 -17.32 0.71 -30.43
CA ASN A 540 -16.74 -0.50 -29.85
C ASN A 540 -17.64 -1.73 -30.13
N GLU A 541 -17.07 -2.94 -30.10
CA GLU A 541 -17.82 -4.19 -30.30
C GLU A 541 -18.80 -4.52 -29.14
N ARG A 542 -18.87 -3.67 -28.12
CA ARG A 542 -19.73 -3.86 -26.95
C ARG A 542 -21.01 -3.04 -27.12
N ASP A 543 -22.12 -3.63 -26.72
CA ASP A 543 -23.44 -3.00 -26.74
C ASP A 543 -23.59 -1.97 -25.59
N TRP A 544 -22.69 -0.98 -25.53
CA TRP A 544 -22.80 0.13 -24.59
C TRP A 544 -23.77 1.18 -25.16
N GLU A 545 -24.97 1.26 -24.59
CA GLU A 545 -25.93 2.33 -24.88
C GLU A 545 -25.51 3.62 -24.18
N LEU A 546 -24.56 4.36 -24.76
CA LEU A 546 -24.14 5.66 -24.25
C LEU A 546 -24.99 6.80 -24.85
N PRO A 547 -25.24 7.88 -24.08
CA PRO A 547 -25.85 9.08 -24.63
C PRO A 547 -24.92 9.74 -25.67
N GLU A 548 -25.46 10.65 -26.48
CA GLU A 548 -24.64 11.48 -27.39
C GLU A 548 -23.59 12.28 -26.63
N ARG A 549 -23.89 12.68 -25.38
CA ARG A 549 -23.02 13.49 -24.54
C ARG A 549 -22.96 13.03 -23.11
N MET A 550 -21.80 13.22 -22.51
CA MET A 550 -21.54 13.05 -21.09
C MET A 550 -20.84 14.30 -20.53
N GLU A 551 -20.82 14.47 -19.22
CA GLU A 551 -20.13 15.60 -18.58
C GLU A 551 -18.83 15.16 -17.92
N VAL A 552 -17.80 16.00 -17.99
CA VAL A 552 -16.54 15.79 -17.27
C VAL A 552 -16.79 15.90 -15.76
N THR A 553 -16.53 14.82 -15.02
CA THR A 553 -16.45 14.86 -13.55
C THR A 553 -15.08 15.38 -13.10
N THR A 554 -14.02 14.85 -13.70
CA THR A 554 -12.65 15.29 -13.47
C THR A 554 -11.76 14.89 -14.64
N ALA A 555 -10.69 15.63 -14.87
CA ALA A 555 -9.70 15.38 -15.91
C ALA A 555 -8.30 15.69 -15.37
N SER A 556 -7.26 15.18 -16.05
CA SER A 556 -5.86 15.39 -15.65
C SER A 556 -5.50 16.88 -15.73
N VAL A 557 -4.50 17.33 -14.97
CA VAL A 557 -4.11 18.77 -14.92
C VAL A 557 -3.78 19.35 -16.29
N ASN A 558 -3.30 18.53 -17.21
CA ASN A 558 -2.90 18.86 -18.58
C ASN A 558 -3.96 18.50 -19.64
N ALA A 559 -5.19 18.15 -19.24
CA ALA A 559 -6.24 17.73 -20.17
C ALA A 559 -6.86 18.89 -20.97
N GLY A 560 -6.74 20.13 -20.48
CA GLY A 560 -7.47 21.27 -21.05
C GLY A 560 -9.00 21.16 -20.88
N MET A 561 -9.48 20.31 -19.96
CA MET A 561 -10.89 20.08 -19.70
C MET A 561 -11.28 20.55 -18.29
N PHE A 562 -12.54 20.98 -18.12
CA PHE A 562 -13.08 21.43 -16.83
C PHE A 562 -14.31 20.64 -16.39
N GLU A 563 -14.55 20.60 -15.07
CA GLU A 563 -15.72 19.92 -14.50
C GLU A 563 -17.04 20.49 -15.03
N GLY A 564 -17.96 19.62 -15.43
CA GLY A 564 -19.24 19.95 -16.05
C GLY A 564 -19.15 20.23 -17.55
N GLN A 565 -17.96 20.20 -18.15
CA GLN A 565 -17.81 20.34 -19.60
C GLN A 565 -18.55 19.21 -20.33
N PRO A 566 -19.45 19.52 -21.28
CA PRO A 566 -20.06 18.50 -22.12
C PRO A 566 -19.05 17.94 -23.12
N ILE A 567 -19.00 16.62 -23.25
CA ILE A 567 -18.14 15.88 -24.17
C ILE A 567 -19.02 15.03 -25.08
N VAL A 568 -18.78 15.13 -26.39
CA VAL A 568 -19.45 14.30 -27.39
C VAL A 568 -18.82 12.90 -27.37
N THR A 569 -19.64 11.87 -27.13
CA THR A 569 -19.14 10.49 -26.90
C THR A 569 -18.52 9.87 -28.15
N SER A 570 -18.86 10.36 -29.35
CA SER A 570 -18.26 9.91 -30.61
C SER A 570 -16.87 10.48 -30.89
N GLU A 571 -16.42 11.49 -30.15
CA GLU A 571 -15.16 12.19 -30.42
C GLU A 571 -14.52 12.73 -29.12
N VAL A 572 -13.96 11.82 -28.32
CA VAL A 572 -13.26 12.16 -27.08
C VAL A 572 -11.77 12.33 -27.35
N TYR A 573 -11.29 13.57 -27.31
CA TYR A 573 -9.86 13.88 -27.43
C TYR A 573 -9.13 13.65 -26.09
N VAL A 574 -8.05 12.88 -26.10
CA VAL A 574 -7.19 12.61 -24.94
C VAL A 574 -5.72 12.65 -25.32
N ALA A 575 -4.98 13.63 -24.80
CA ALA A 575 -3.53 13.74 -25.01
C ALA A 575 -2.75 12.60 -24.31
N ALA A 576 -1.47 12.43 -24.66
CA ALA A 576 -0.63 11.40 -24.06
C ALA A 576 -0.52 11.55 -22.54
N GLY A 577 -0.77 10.47 -21.79
CA GLY A 577 -0.77 10.45 -20.33
C GLY A 577 -2.00 11.08 -19.67
N VAL A 578 -2.99 11.54 -20.44
CA VAL A 578 -4.20 12.17 -19.92
C VAL A 578 -5.29 11.13 -19.67
N GLY A 579 -5.88 11.22 -18.48
CA GLY A 579 -7.17 10.61 -18.14
C GLY A 579 -8.29 11.65 -18.02
N VAL A 580 -9.49 11.24 -18.41
CA VAL A 580 -10.75 11.95 -18.15
C VAL A 580 -11.81 10.99 -17.62
N VAL A 581 -12.58 11.43 -16.64
CA VAL A 581 -13.75 10.73 -16.11
C VAL A 581 -15.00 11.48 -16.51
N LEU A 582 -15.86 10.82 -17.28
CA LEU A 582 -17.14 11.28 -17.78
C LEU A 582 -18.29 10.65 -16.98
N ASP A 583 -19.37 11.39 -16.81
CA ASP A 583 -20.54 10.94 -16.04
C ASP A 583 -21.84 11.32 -16.77
N TYR A 584 -22.82 10.44 -16.65
CA TYR A 584 -24.16 10.60 -17.16
C TYR A 584 -25.17 9.97 -16.19
N GLN A 585 -26.21 10.74 -15.88
CA GLN A 585 -27.35 10.26 -15.13
C GLN A 585 -28.54 10.11 -16.06
N GLU A 586 -29.24 8.98 -15.98
CA GLU A 586 -30.33 8.63 -16.87
C GLU A 586 -31.42 9.73 -16.91
N GLY A 587 -31.81 10.15 -18.11
CA GLY A 587 -32.78 11.22 -18.33
C GLY A 587 -32.25 12.64 -18.17
N ARG A 588 -30.96 12.83 -17.83
CA ARG A 588 -30.35 14.17 -17.74
C ARG A 588 -30.03 14.72 -19.13
N GLN A 589 -30.54 15.91 -19.44
CA GLN A 589 -30.16 16.62 -20.67
C GLN A 589 -28.82 17.35 -20.47
N ILE A 590 -27.86 17.08 -21.36
CA ILE A 590 -26.54 17.71 -21.36
C ILE A 590 -26.49 18.67 -22.58
N PRO A 591 -26.18 19.97 -22.37
CA PRO A 591 -26.23 20.96 -23.43
C PRO A 591 -25.14 20.75 -24.51
N GLU A 592 -25.27 21.47 -25.62
CA GLU A 592 -24.20 21.63 -26.62
C GLU A 592 -22.91 22.15 -25.98
N PRO A 593 -21.73 21.63 -26.40
CA PRO A 593 -20.48 22.31 -26.16
C PRO A 593 -20.59 23.75 -26.65
N ARG A 594 -20.38 24.72 -25.76
CA ARG A 594 -20.26 26.11 -26.18
C ARG A 594 -18.98 26.21 -27.00
N GLY A 595 -19.08 26.51 -28.29
CA GLY A 595 -17.92 26.80 -29.11
C GLY A 595 -17.12 27.94 -28.49
N ASP A 596 -15.79 27.76 -28.40
CA ASP A 596 -14.77 28.68 -27.87
C ASP A 596 -15.32 29.95 -27.20
N ASP A 597 -15.73 29.84 -25.93
CA ASP A 597 -15.96 30.99 -25.06
C ASP A 597 -14.64 31.28 -24.33
N PRO A 598 -13.84 32.28 -24.76
CA PRO A 598 -12.54 32.59 -24.17
C PRO A 598 -12.63 33.07 -22.71
N GLY A 599 -13.83 33.27 -22.15
CA GLY A 599 -14.04 33.72 -20.76
C GLY A 599 -13.90 32.66 -19.67
N LEU A 600 -13.58 31.40 -20.01
CA LEU A 600 -13.47 30.29 -19.04
C LEU A 600 -12.02 29.88 -18.70
N TYR A 601 -11.03 30.51 -19.33
CA TYR A 601 -9.60 30.22 -19.13
C TYR A 601 -8.90 31.20 -18.15
N GLU A 602 -9.65 32.03 -17.43
CA GLU A 602 -9.14 32.92 -16.36
C GLU A 602 -9.30 32.34 -14.95
#